data_AF-A0AA37NLS4-F1
#
_entry.id   AF-A0AA37NLS4-F1
#
_cell.length_a   1.000
_cell.length_b   1.000
_cell.length_c   1.000
_cell.angle_alpha   90.00
_cell.angle_beta   90.00
_cell.angle_gamma   90.00
#
_symmetry.space_group_name_H-M   'P 1'
#
loop_
_entity.id
_entity.type
_entity.pdbx_description
1 polymer ?
#
loop_
_entity_poly.entity_id
_entity_poly.type
_entity_poly.pdbx_seq_one_letter_code
_entity_poly.pdbx_strand_id
1 'polypeptide(L)'
;MTSDEWNSIGEIARQRAIYNAFSPLQRQNLWIEKFKRALPFFANEDEKSHLKSLLFAIEDNLQWFEDNNNDSQRNSFDLFFYKWNDYAKNTLNWNSNTLYALIGTPENISHAALNDYTVNSLQNVRLSKTRSEDGYGNVCDCGDNSQYYFTCPGVDGFTCEIEYNNPCRQTQHGCGSLWRDACWGKCKKPKITSL
;
A
#
# COMPACT_ATOMS: atom_id res chain seq x y z
N MET A 1 7.02 -16.15 -7.17
CA MET A 1 5.64 -16.18 -6.69
C MET A 1 4.80 -15.34 -7.64
N THR A 2 3.73 -15.91 -8.16
CA THR A 2 2.79 -15.21 -9.04
C THR A 2 1.84 -14.34 -8.22
N SER A 3 1.15 -13.40 -8.85
CA SER A 3 0.14 -12.63 -8.14
C SER A 3 -1.06 -13.51 -7.71
N ASP A 4 -1.40 -14.59 -8.42
CA ASP A 4 -2.47 -15.50 -7.95
C ASP A 4 -2.08 -16.28 -6.68
N GLU A 5 -0.82 -16.72 -6.60
CA GLU A 5 -0.26 -17.31 -5.38
C GLU A 5 -0.28 -16.29 -4.23
N TRP A 6 0.02 -15.02 -4.51
CA TRP A 6 -0.03 -13.94 -3.52
C TRP A 6 -1.43 -13.74 -2.92
N ASN A 7 -2.43 -13.60 -3.80
CA ASN A 7 -3.82 -13.37 -3.38
C ASN A 7 -4.39 -14.58 -2.61
N SER A 8 -3.86 -15.79 -2.85
CA SER A 8 -4.29 -17.00 -2.12
C SER A 8 -3.88 -17.03 -0.64
N ILE A 9 -2.93 -16.17 -0.21
CA ILE A 9 -2.47 -16.11 1.18
C ILE A 9 -3.59 -15.62 2.11
N GLY A 10 -4.38 -14.63 1.68
CA GLY A 10 -5.59 -14.13 2.35
C GLY A 10 -5.39 -13.42 3.70
N GLU A 11 -4.24 -13.57 4.36
CA GLU A 11 -3.91 -12.94 5.65
C GLU A 11 -2.79 -11.91 5.50
N ILE A 12 -3.11 -10.64 5.78
CA ILE A 12 -2.20 -9.50 5.62
C ILE A 12 -0.89 -9.64 6.42
N ALA A 13 -0.97 -10.17 7.64
CA ALA A 13 0.20 -10.36 8.50
C ALA A 13 1.18 -11.36 7.87
N ARG A 14 0.64 -12.46 7.31
CA ARG A 14 1.42 -13.47 6.61
C ARG A 14 2.00 -12.95 5.30
N GLN A 15 1.23 -12.17 4.55
CA GLN A 15 1.69 -11.50 3.34
C GLN A 15 2.88 -10.58 3.63
N ARG A 16 2.78 -9.72 4.65
CA ARG A 16 3.88 -8.85 5.06
C ARG A 16 5.11 -9.63 5.48
N ALA A 17 4.96 -10.72 6.23
CA ALA A 17 6.08 -11.58 6.61
C ALA A 17 6.78 -12.17 5.37
N ILE A 18 6.01 -12.65 4.39
CA ILE A 18 6.54 -13.16 3.12
C ILE A 18 7.24 -12.04 2.33
N TYR A 19 6.65 -10.85 2.23
CA TYR A 19 7.23 -9.71 1.53
C TYR A 19 8.55 -9.25 2.14
N ASN A 20 8.65 -9.22 3.48
CA ASN A 20 9.90 -8.90 4.16
C ASN A 20 10.99 -9.95 3.87
N ALA A 21 10.61 -11.23 3.73
CA ALA A 21 11.54 -12.31 3.39
C ALA A 21 11.95 -12.36 1.91
N PHE A 22 11.32 -11.55 1.04
CA PHE A 22 11.65 -11.50 -0.38
C PHE A 22 12.97 -10.80 -0.65
N SER A 23 13.64 -11.24 -1.72
CA SER A 23 14.70 -10.47 -2.33
C SER A 23 14.14 -9.20 -3.01
N PRO A 24 14.96 -8.16 -3.24
CA PRO A 24 14.53 -6.95 -3.95
C PRO A 24 13.85 -7.25 -5.29
N LEU A 25 14.40 -8.19 -6.06
CA LEU A 25 13.84 -8.60 -7.35
C LEU A 25 12.47 -9.28 -7.20
N GLN A 26 12.26 -10.09 -6.15
CA GLN A 26 10.97 -10.72 -5.88
C GLN A 26 9.91 -9.67 -5.51
N ARG A 27 10.29 -8.65 -4.73
CA ARG A 27 9.41 -7.53 -4.40
C ARG A 27 9.04 -6.71 -5.64
N GLN A 28 10.03 -6.34 -6.45
CA GLN A 28 9.83 -5.61 -7.70
C GLN A 28 8.89 -6.38 -8.65
N ASN A 29 9.14 -7.67 -8.85
CA ASN A 29 8.34 -8.52 -9.73
C ASN A 29 6.88 -8.64 -9.25
N LEU A 30 6.63 -8.69 -7.94
CA LEU A 30 5.26 -8.72 -7.40
C LEU A 30 4.47 -7.49 -7.86
N TRP A 31 5.07 -6.30 -7.78
CA TRP A 31 4.45 -5.06 -8.19
C TRP A 31 4.31 -4.94 -9.71
N ILE A 32 5.34 -5.32 -10.48
CA ILE A 32 5.29 -5.37 -11.94
C ILE A 32 4.11 -6.23 -12.42
N GLU A 33 3.99 -7.44 -11.88
CA GLU A 33 2.91 -8.38 -12.23
C GLU A 33 1.52 -7.79 -11.92
N LYS A 34 1.37 -7.16 -10.75
CA LYS A 34 0.13 -6.45 -10.39
C LYS A 34 -0.22 -5.37 -11.41
N PHE A 35 0.72 -4.50 -11.77
CA PHE A 35 0.43 -3.39 -12.68
C PHE A 35 0.18 -3.85 -14.12
N LYS A 36 0.89 -4.88 -14.60
CA LYS A 36 0.60 -5.53 -15.89
C LYS A 36 -0.81 -6.09 -15.94
N ARG A 37 -1.29 -6.69 -14.85
CA ARG A 37 -2.67 -7.20 -14.72
C ARG A 37 -3.72 -6.10 -14.58
N ALA A 38 -3.38 -4.98 -13.96
CA ALA A 38 -4.29 -3.85 -13.79
C ALA A 38 -4.49 -3.04 -15.07
N LEU A 39 -3.46 -2.96 -15.92
CA LEU A 39 -3.43 -2.13 -17.14
C LEU A 39 -4.65 -2.30 -18.07
N PRO A 40 -5.14 -3.52 -18.35
CA PRO A 40 -6.32 -3.73 -19.19
C PRO A 40 -7.63 -3.17 -18.64
N PHE A 41 -7.70 -2.85 -17.33
CA PHE A 41 -8.93 -2.33 -16.72
C PHE A 41 -9.13 -0.82 -16.94
N PHE A 42 -8.12 -0.10 -17.39
CA PHE A 42 -8.19 1.34 -17.66
C PHE A 42 -8.55 1.58 -19.13
N ALA A 43 -9.78 2.07 -19.36
CA ALA A 43 -10.27 2.41 -20.70
C ALA A 43 -9.84 3.82 -21.15
N ASN A 44 -9.57 4.72 -20.19
CA ASN A 44 -9.07 6.06 -20.46
C ASN A 44 -7.56 5.99 -20.77
N GLU A 45 -7.15 6.57 -21.90
CA GLU A 45 -5.76 6.53 -22.34
C GLU A 45 -4.81 7.38 -21.46
N ASP A 46 -5.29 8.46 -20.85
CA ASP A 46 -4.50 9.26 -19.90
C ASP A 46 -4.24 8.46 -18.61
N GLU A 47 -5.27 7.80 -18.08
CA GLU A 47 -5.12 6.93 -16.90
C GLU A 47 -4.19 5.74 -17.17
N LYS A 48 -4.34 5.12 -18.34
CA LYS A 48 -3.49 4.02 -18.77
C LYS A 48 -2.06 4.46 -19.00
N SER A 49 -1.84 5.62 -19.61
CA SER A 49 -0.52 6.23 -19.77
C SER A 49 0.12 6.53 -18.41
N HIS A 50 -0.67 7.06 -17.48
CA HIS A 50 -0.22 7.34 -16.12
C HIS A 50 0.17 6.06 -15.36
N LEU A 51 -0.60 4.98 -15.47
CA LEU A 51 -0.23 3.69 -14.89
C LEU A 51 1.01 3.08 -15.55
N LYS A 52 1.17 3.22 -16.87
CA LYS A 52 2.39 2.79 -17.58
C LYS A 52 3.61 3.55 -17.06
N SER A 53 3.49 4.84 -16.75
CA SER A 53 4.62 5.60 -16.19
C SER A 53 5.10 5.03 -14.85
N LEU A 54 4.18 4.56 -14.00
CA LEU A 54 4.51 3.84 -12.77
C LEU A 54 5.19 2.50 -13.06
N LEU A 55 4.63 1.71 -13.99
CA LEU A 55 5.20 0.42 -14.36
C LEU A 55 6.65 0.57 -14.86
N PHE A 56 6.91 1.50 -15.78
CA PHE A 56 8.26 1.76 -16.29
C PHE A 56 9.20 2.24 -15.18
N ALA A 57 8.74 3.14 -14.31
CA ALA A 57 9.55 3.61 -13.19
C ALA A 57 9.92 2.47 -12.24
N ILE A 58 9.00 1.54 -11.96
CA ILE A 58 9.29 0.36 -11.14
C ILE A 58 10.27 -0.57 -11.84
N GLU A 59 10.09 -0.85 -13.13
CA GLU A 59 10.99 -1.71 -13.92
C GLU A 59 12.43 -1.17 -13.94
N ASP A 60 12.61 0.15 -14.08
CA ASP A 60 13.92 0.80 -14.19
C ASP A 60 14.62 1.03 -12.84
N ASN A 61 13.93 0.89 -11.71
CA ASN A 61 14.44 1.28 -10.40
C ASN A 61 14.42 0.14 -9.37
N LEU A 62 15.17 -0.95 -9.62
CA LEU A 62 15.32 -2.07 -8.68
C LEU A 62 15.76 -1.60 -7.27
N GLN A 63 16.57 -0.55 -7.20
CA GLN A 63 17.05 0.04 -5.95
C GLN A 63 15.93 0.54 -5.04
N TRP A 64 14.70 0.75 -5.52
CA TRP A 64 13.57 1.11 -4.67
C TRP A 64 13.13 -0.02 -3.73
N PHE A 65 13.56 -1.25 -4.01
CA PHE A 65 13.19 -2.47 -3.27
C PHE A 65 14.35 -3.04 -2.45
N GLU A 66 15.51 -2.39 -2.45
CA GLU A 66 16.66 -2.77 -1.63
C GLU A 66 16.46 -2.42 -0.15
N ASP A 67 17.06 -3.20 0.74
CA ASP A 67 16.93 -2.98 2.19
C ASP A 67 17.77 -1.75 2.66
N ASN A 68 18.82 -1.41 1.91
CA ASN A 68 19.87 -0.47 2.33
C ASN A 68 19.93 0.80 1.46
N ASN A 69 18.79 1.49 1.31
CA ASN A 69 18.73 2.70 0.50
C ASN A 69 19.42 3.89 1.16
N ASN A 70 20.34 4.52 0.41
CA ASN A 70 20.89 5.82 0.76
C ASN A 70 19.87 6.95 0.52
N ASP A 71 20.13 8.13 1.09
CA ASP A 71 19.22 9.28 1.02
C ASP A 71 18.85 9.68 -0.42
N SER A 72 19.78 9.58 -1.37
CA SER A 72 19.50 9.89 -2.78
C SER A 72 18.48 8.92 -3.38
N GLN A 73 18.61 7.63 -3.09
CA GLN A 73 17.65 6.61 -3.51
C GLN A 73 16.29 6.78 -2.82
N ARG A 74 16.27 7.24 -1.56
CA ARG A 74 15.03 7.57 -0.87
C ARG A 74 14.33 8.77 -1.51
N ASN A 75 15.08 9.84 -1.75
CA ASN A 75 14.57 11.07 -2.36
C ASN A 75 14.05 10.83 -3.79
N SER A 76 14.66 9.93 -4.57
CA SER A 76 14.19 9.63 -5.93
C SER A 76 12.85 8.91 -5.93
N PHE A 77 12.69 7.92 -5.05
CA PHE A 77 11.39 7.28 -4.80
C PHE A 77 10.37 8.34 -4.37
N ASP A 78 10.76 9.19 -3.43
CA ASP A 78 9.81 10.13 -2.84
C ASP A 78 9.33 11.20 -3.81
N LEU A 79 10.25 11.74 -4.60
CA LEU A 79 9.93 12.71 -5.63
C LEU A 79 9.05 12.12 -6.73
N PHE A 80 9.28 10.86 -7.11
CA PHE A 80 8.47 10.19 -8.11
C PHE A 80 7.03 10.02 -7.61
N PHE A 81 6.84 9.41 -6.44
CA PHE A 81 5.50 9.15 -5.91
C PHE A 81 4.75 10.42 -5.55
N TYR A 82 5.43 11.47 -5.08
CA TYR A 82 4.82 12.79 -4.91
C TYR A 82 4.20 13.30 -6.21
N LYS A 83 4.98 13.36 -7.29
CA LYS A 83 4.50 13.87 -8.59
C LYS A 83 3.44 12.97 -9.21
N TRP A 84 3.63 11.66 -9.11
CA TRP A 84 2.70 10.68 -9.65
C TRP A 84 1.34 10.77 -8.94
N ASN A 85 1.33 10.79 -7.60
CA ASN A 85 0.10 10.96 -6.81
C ASN A 85 -0.57 12.31 -7.04
N ASP A 86 0.20 13.39 -7.19
CA ASP A 86 -0.35 14.73 -7.46
C ASP A 86 -1.11 14.76 -8.80
N TYR A 87 -0.52 14.21 -9.86
CA TYR A 87 -1.18 14.11 -11.16
C TYR A 87 -2.43 13.23 -11.11
N ALA A 88 -2.35 12.06 -10.46
CA ALA A 88 -3.50 11.17 -10.29
C ALA A 88 -4.68 11.87 -9.60
N LYS A 89 -4.42 12.60 -8.51
CA LYS A 89 -5.46 13.31 -7.76
C LYS A 89 -6.03 14.50 -8.52
N ASN A 90 -5.16 15.38 -9.02
CA ASN A 90 -5.56 16.69 -9.52
C ASN A 90 -5.95 16.69 -11.00
N THR A 91 -5.44 15.74 -11.79
CA THR A 91 -5.72 15.64 -13.23
C THR A 91 -6.67 14.50 -13.54
N LEU A 92 -6.41 13.30 -12.99
CA LEU A 92 -7.23 12.11 -13.26
C LEU A 92 -8.40 11.94 -12.28
N ASN A 93 -8.48 12.76 -11.23
CA ASN A 93 -9.50 12.68 -10.18
C ASN A 93 -9.55 11.31 -9.46
N TRP A 94 -8.40 10.62 -9.36
CA TRP A 94 -8.31 9.38 -8.60
C TRP A 94 -8.50 9.67 -7.11
N ASN A 95 -9.47 8.96 -6.51
CA ASN A 95 -9.72 9.06 -5.08
C ASN A 95 -8.66 8.26 -4.27
N SER A 96 -8.65 8.46 -2.95
CA SER A 96 -7.73 7.78 -2.04
C SER A 96 -7.81 6.26 -2.12
N ASN A 97 -8.99 5.69 -2.43
CA ASN A 97 -9.17 4.26 -2.53
C ASN A 97 -8.58 3.68 -3.81
N THR A 98 -8.76 4.33 -4.96
CA THR A 98 -8.11 3.97 -6.23
C THR A 98 -6.60 3.98 -6.07
N LEU A 99 -6.08 5.06 -5.46
CA LEU A 99 -4.66 5.18 -5.15
C LEU A 99 -4.18 4.05 -4.23
N TYR A 100 -4.91 3.75 -3.16
CA TYR A 100 -4.55 2.67 -2.24
C TYR A 100 -4.54 1.30 -2.92
N ALA A 101 -5.59 1.02 -3.69
CA ALA A 101 -5.72 -0.21 -4.45
C ALA A 101 -4.57 -0.40 -5.44
N LEU A 102 -4.00 0.68 -5.98
CA LEU A 102 -2.88 0.63 -6.92
C LEU A 102 -1.54 0.48 -6.22
N ILE A 103 -1.24 1.29 -5.21
CA ILE A 103 0.14 1.41 -4.69
C ILE A 103 0.28 1.14 -3.19
N GLY A 104 -0.82 1.00 -2.45
CA GLY A 104 -0.79 0.71 -1.01
C GLY A 104 -0.97 -0.77 -0.66
N THR A 105 -1.31 -1.61 -1.63
CA THR A 105 -1.39 -3.06 -1.44
C THR A 105 -0.99 -3.83 -2.71
N PRO A 106 -0.26 -4.95 -2.61
CA PRO A 106 0.08 -5.83 -3.73
C PRO A 106 -1.07 -6.72 -4.21
N GLU A 107 -2.25 -6.70 -3.55
CA GLU A 107 -3.43 -7.47 -3.97
C GLU A 107 -3.84 -7.23 -5.43
N ASN A 108 -4.46 -8.20 -6.10
CA ASN A 108 -4.98 -7.98 -7.44
C ASN A 108 -6.09 -6.91 -7.42
N ILE A 109 -6.09 -6.09 -8.47
CA ILE A 109 -7.17 -5.14 -8.71
C ILE A 109 -8.22 -5.86 -9.54
N SER A 110 -9.49 -5.77 -9.16
CA SER A 110 -10.60 -6.16 -10.02
C SER A 110 -11.20 -4.92 -10.69
N HIS A 111 -11.84 -5.08 -11.85
CA HIS A 111 -12.48 -3.96 -12.55
C HIS A 111 -13.55 -3.27 -11.68
N ALA A 112 -14.28 -4.03 -10.86
CA ALA A 112 -15.22 -3.49 -9.88
C ALA A 112 -14.54 -2.64 -8.79
N ALA A 113 -13.29 -2.98 -8.44
CA ALA A 113 -12.52 -2.28 -7.44
C ALA A 113 -12.08 -0.87 -7.89
N LEU A 114 -11.87 -0.61 -9.19
CA LEU A 114 -11.38 0.71 -9.63
C LEU A 114 -12.41 1.84 -9.47
N ASN A 115 -13.70 1.52 -9.57
CA ASN A 115 -14.80 2.49 -9.42
C ASN A 115 -15.53 2.39 -8.08
N ASP A 116 -15.40 1.26 -7.37
CA ASP A 116 -16.17 0.96 -6.18
C ASP A 116 -15.33 0.14 -5.18
N TYR A 117 -14.07 0.55 -4.95
CA TYR A 117 -13.31 0.12 -3.78
C TYR A 117 -14.02 0.68 -2.53
N THR A 118 -15.18 0.10 -2.22
CA THR A 118 -15.77 0.19 -0.90
C THR A 118 -14.79 -0.50 0.03
N VAL A 119 -14.61 0.12 1.20
CA VAL A 119 -13.76 -0.28 2.33
C VAL A 119 -13.94 -1.77 2.75
N ASN A 120 -14.87 -2.50 2.16
CA ASN A 120 -15.13 -3.92 2.34
C ASN A 120 -13.94 -4.86 2.00
N SER A 121 -12.99 -4.46 1.14
CA SER A 121 -11.77 -5.27 0.89
C SER A 121 -10.73 -5.12 2.00
N LEU A 122 -10.73 -4.01 2.74
CA LEU A 122 -10.00 -3.86 4.00
C LEU A 122 -10.66 -4.64 5.14
N GLN A 123 -11.98 -4.84 5.08
CA GLN A 123 -12.77 -5.56 6.09
C GLN A 123 -12.79 -7.09 5.91
N ASN A 124 -12.45 -7.60 4.73
CA ASN A 124 -12.52 -9.04 4.42
C ASN A 124 -11.17 -9.75 4.35
N VAL A 125 -10.09 -9.13 4.83
CA VAL A 125 -8.92 -9.90 5.25
C VAL A 125 -9.39 -10.75 6.43
N ARG A 126 -9.65 -12.05 6.17
CA ARG A 126 -9.96 -13.01 7.23
C ARG A 126 -8.73 -13.08 8.13
N LEU A 127 -8.71 -12.25 9.17
CA LEU A 127 -7.81 -12.43 10.30
C LEU A 127 -8.09 -13.84 10.82
N SER A 128 -7.06 -14.68 10.86
CA SER A 128 -7.15 -15.97 11.50
C SER A 128 -7.58 -15.71 12.95
N LYS A 129 -8.80 -16.13 13.29
CA LYS A 129 -9.46 -15.78 14.55
C LYS A 129 -8.65 -16.31 15.75
N THR A 130 -7.85 -15.46 16.36
CA THR A 130 -7.46 -15.59 17.77
C THR A 130 -8.45 -14.77 18.62
N ARG A 131 -8.86 -15.33 19.75
CA ARG A 131 -10.11 -15.04 20.47
C ARG A 131 -10.23 -13.67 21.18
N SER A 132 -9.62 -12.59 20.69
CA SER A 132 -9.60 -11.33 21.44
C SER A 132 -9.58 -10.01 20.67
N GLU A 133 -9.70 -9.99 19.33
CA GLU A 133 -9.46 -8.74 18.58
C GLU A 133 -10.55 -8.45 17.54
N ASP A 134 -11.69 -7.95 18.01
CA ASP A 134 -12.67 -7.28 17.16
C ASP A 134 -12.22 -5.84 16.89
N GLY A 135 -11.93 -5.50 15.62
CA GLY A 135 -11.74 -4.12 15.18
C GLY A 135 -10.68 -3.94 14.09
N TYR A 136 -11.01 -3.12 13.09
CA TYR A 136 -10.03 -2.44 12.26
C TYR A 136 -9.09 -1.65 13.18
N GLY A 137 -7.77 -1.90 13.12
CA GLY A 137 -6.77 -1.20 13.94
C GLY A 137 -5.99 -2.03 14.96
N ASN A 138 -6.08 -3.37 14.99
CA ASN A 138 -5.16 -4.20 15.78
C ASN A 138 -3.92 -4.69 15.00
N VAL A 139 -3.90 -4.53 13.69
CA VAL A 139 -2.75 -4.86 12.84
C VAL A 139 -1.90 -3.61 12.65
N CYS A 140 -0.58 -3.75 12.80
CA CYS A 140 0.37 -2.66 12.52
C CYS A 140 0.39 -2.32 11.05
N ASP A 141 -0.39 -1.33 10.63
CA ASP A 141 -0.80 -1.10 9.26
C ASP A 141 -0.42 0.27 8.70
N CYS A 142 0.23 1.10 9.51
CA CYS A 142 0.77 2.38 9.08
C CYS A 142 2.23 2.58 9.47
N GLY A 143 2.91 3.42 8.72
CA GLY A 143 4.36 3.38 8.69
C GLY A 143 5.08 4.57 8.07
N ASP A 144 4.39 5.68 7.79
CA ASP A 144 5.01 6.81 7.10
C ASP A 144 4.54 8.16 7.64
N ASN A 145 5.49 9.08 7.79
CA ASN A 145 5.25 10.47 8.17
C ASN A 145 4.99 11.39 6.98
N SER A 146 5.14 10.92 5.73
CA SER A 146 4.82 11.75 4.58
C SER A 146 3.32 11.71 4.29
N GLN A 147 2.73 12.91 4.36
CA GLN A 147 1.36 13.25 4.00
C GLN A 147 0.95 12.85 2.57
N TYR A 148 1.93 12.50 1.72
CA TYR A 148 1.71 12.08 0.33
C TYR A 148 1.56 10.57 0.19
N TYR A 149 1.92 9.82 1.23
CA TYR A 149 1.76 8.38 1.31
C TYR A 149 0.52 8.06 2.11
N PHE A 150 0.03 6.83 1.95
CA PHE A 150 -1.10 6.33 2.74
C PHE A 150 -0.66 6.19 4.19
N THR A 151 -0.71 7.28 4.96
CA THR A 151 -0.48 7.25 6.39
C THR A 151 -1.50 6.32 7.03
N CYS A 152 -2.76 6.39 6.60
CA CYS A 152 -3.77 5.39 6.93
C CYS A 152 -4.53 4.95 5.69
N PRO A 153 -4.24 3.74 5.17
CA PRO A 153 -4.76 3.37 3.88
C PRO A 153 -6.27 3.08 3.88
N GLY A 154 -7.00 3.78 3.00
CA GLY A 154 -8.43 3.55 2.71
C GLY A 154 -9.41 4.01 3.79
N VAL A 155 -8.97 4.86 4.72
CA VAL A 155 -9.82 5.43 5.79
C VAL A 155 -9.52 6.90 6.02
N ASP A 156 -10.36 7.78 5.46
CA ASP A 156 -10.23 9.21 5.67
C ASP A 156 -10.45 9.59 7.15
N GLY A 157 -9.63 10.53 7.62
CA GLY A 157 -9.72 11.05 8.99
C GLY A 157 -9.12 10.14 10.06
N PHE A 158 -8.38 9.09 9.71
CA PHE A 158 -7.61 8.28 10.65
C PHE A 158 -6.17 8.81 10.78
N THR A 159 -5.59 8.64 11.95
CA THR A 159 -4.20 8.98 12.28
C THR A 159 -3.40 7.72 12.57
N CYS A 160 -2.14 7.70 12.14
CA CYS A 160 -1.22 6.63 12.50
C CYS A 160 -0.69 6.87 13.92
N GLU A 161 -1.04 5.99 14.85
CA GLU A 161 -0.68 6.13 16.26
C GLU A 161 0.19 4.97 16.74
N ILE A 162 1.16 5.30 17.60
CA ILE A 162 1.93 4.31 18.35
C ILE A 162 1.14 3.93 19.61
N GLU A 163 0.84 2.65 19.78
CA GLU A 163 0.27 2.15 21.03
C GLU A 163 1.35 1.79 22.04
N TYR A 164 1.45 2.54 23.14
CA TYR A 164 2.44 2.25 24.18
C TYR A 164 2.23 0.91 24.89
N ASN A 165 0.97 0.46 25.04
CA ASN A 165 0.64 -0.78 25.75
C ASN A 165 0.75 -2.03 24.87
N ASN A 166 0.73 -1.86 23.55
CA ASN A 166 0.86 -2.94 22.58
C ASN A 166 1.57 -2.40 21.32
N PRO A 167 2.87 -2.05 21.45
CA PRO A 167 3.58 -1.37 20.39
C PRO A 167 3.77 -2.28 19.19
N CYS A 168 3.70 -1.67 18.01
CA CYS A 168 4.00 -2.37 16.78
C CYS A 168 5.44 -2.84 16.76
N ARG A 169 5.64 -4.14 16.48
CA ARG A 169 6.96 -4.64 16.13
C ARG A 169 7.33 -4.03 14.78
N GLN A 170 8.30 -3.13 14.78
CA GLN A 170 8.78 -2.51 13.55
C GLN A 170 9.22 -3.57 12.56
N THR A 171 8.59 -3.55 11.38
CA THR A 171 9.02 -4.32 10.22
C THR A 171 10.00 -3.49 9.39
N GLN A 172 10.77 -4.13 8.49
CA GLN A 172 11.57 -3.36 7.52
C GLN A 172 10.68 -2.80 6.40
N HIS A 173 9.66 -3.57 6.02
CA HIS A 173 8.74 -3.28 4.92
C HIS A 173 7.30 -3.63 5.30
N GLY A 174 6.33 -3.23 4.48
CA GLY A 174 4.91 -3.61 4.61
C GLY A 174 3.93 -2.45 4.74
N CYS A 175 4.42 -1.21 4.75
CA CYS A 175 3.64 0.02 4.82
C CYS A 175 4.09 1.04 3.76
N GLY A 176 3.32 2.11 3.58
CA GLY A 176 3.61 3.14 2.57
C GLY A 176 3.39 2.68 1.13
N SER A 177 3.87 3.48 0.18
CA SER A 177 3.81 3.13 -1.25
C SER A 177 4.68 1.92 -1.55
N LEU A 178 4.15 1.00 -2.34
CA LEU A 178 4.78 -0.27 -2.71
C LEU A 178 5.25 -1.12 -1.52
N TRP A 179 4.67 -0.91 -0.33
CA TRP A 179 5.11 -1.55 0.92
C TRP A 179 6.59 -1.33 1.23
N ARG A 180 7.16 -0.22 0.76
CA ARG A 180 8.57 0.09 0.96
C ARG A 180 8.91 0.37 2.43
N ASP A 181 7.99 1.00 3.15
CA ASP A 181 8.27 1.58 4.46
C ASP A 181 7.97 0.62 5.61
N ALA A 182 8.64 0.88 6.72
CA ALA A 182 8.47 0.17 7.97
C ALA A 182 7.10 0.46 8.58
N CYS A 183 6.36 -0.56 9.01
CA CYS A 183 5.15 -0.35 9.78
C CYS A 183 5.51 -0.04 11.25
N TRP A 184 5.15 1.14 11.75
CA TRP A 184 5.45 1.57 13.12
C TRP A 184 4.22 1.91 13.97
N GLY A 185 3.02 1.96 13.38
CA GLY A 185 1.80 2.32 14.11
C GLY A 185 0.56 1.55 13.65
N LYS A 186 -0.56 1.93 14.26
CA LYS A 186 -1.91 1.46 13.94
C LYS A 186 -2.78 2.63 13.51
N CYS A 187 -3.62 2.41 12.51
CA CYS A 187 -4.60 3.40 12.09
C CYS A 187 -5.76 3.51 13.07
N LYS A 188 -5.96 4.72 13.59
CA LYS A 188 -7.02 5.02 14.56
C LYS A 188 -7.83 6.23 14.16
N LYS A 189 -9.13 6.15 14.42
CA LYS A 189 -10.00 7.32 14.33
C LYS A 189 -9.71 8.24 15.53
N PRO A 190 -9.49 9.55 15.33
CA PRO A 190 -9.35 10.51 16.41
C PRO A 190 -10.57 10.41 17.33
N LYS A 191 -10.33 10.29 18.63
CA LYS A 191 -11.42 10.39 19.61
C LYS A 191 -11.96 11.82 19.56
N ILE A 192 -13.17 11.98 19.03
CA ILE A 192 -13.90 13.25 19.14
C ILE A 192 -14.10 13.48 20.64
N THR A 193 -13.31 14.38 21.21
CA THR A 193 -13.52 14.86 22.57
C THR A 193 -14.62 15.89 22.46
N SER A 194 -15.86 15.47 22.71
CA SER A 194 -16.95 16.39 22.96
C SER A 194 -16.59 17.22 24.19
N LEU A 195 -16.35 18.51 23.99
CA LEU A 195 -16.29 19.52 25.06
C LEU A 195 -17.68 19.74 25.64
#